data_AF-A0A7K6U471-F1
#
_entry.id   AF-A0A7K6U471-F1
#
_cell.length_a   1.000
_cell.length_b   1.000
_cell.length_c   1.000
_cell.angle_alpha   90.00
_cell.angle_beta   90.00
_cell.angle_gamma   90.00
#
_symmetry.space_group_name_H-M   'P 1'
#
loop_
_entity.id
_entity.type
_entity.pdbx_description
1 polymer ?
#
loop_
_entity_poly.entity_id
_entity_poly.type
_entity_poly.pdbx_seq_one_letter_code
_entity_poly.pdbx_strand_id
1 'polypeptide(L)'
;LQMLECQVVGGEQAENKDLKEKHQRRKRVGRDLEGSSSPTPLPEKYADEQRLQLVTALQQVNRDSSDWVLLNVYDSIQEEDLFGLFMSQLRAAKTEIKDLQSEFELEKIDYLSTIRCLERDLMLSCNYSNLEKIKRESIWDEETGCWKIPEPVIEKTHLP
;
A
#
# COMPACT_ATOMS: atom_id res chain seq x y z
N LEU A 1 -13.33 19.52 -2.06
CA LEU A 1 -12.21 18.71 -1.53
C LEU A 1 -12.37 17.22 -1.81
N GLN A 2 -13.53 16.60 -1.53
CA GLN A 2 -13.78 15.16 -1.77
C GLN A 2 -13.46 14.65 -3.20
N MET A 3 -13.71 15.47 -4.23
CA MET A 3 -13.45 15.09 -5.62
C MET A 3 -11.95 15.02 -5.97
N LEU A 4 -11.11 15.79 -5.26
CA LEU A 4 -9.65 15.69 -5.35
C LEU A 4 -9.13 14.51 -4.55
N GLU A 5 -9.74 14.23 -3.39
CA GLU A 5 -9.36 13.15 -2.48
C GLU A 5 -9.54 11.76 -3.14
N CYS A 6 -10.59 11.57 -3.94
CA CYS A 6 -10.77 10.37 -4.76
C CYS A 6 -9.77 10.25 -5.93
N GLN A 7 -9.17 11.37 -6.37
CA GLN A 7 -8.21 11.40 -7.47
C GLN A 7 -6.77 11.09 -7.00
N VAL A 8 -6.48 11.25 -5.71
CA VAL A 8 -5.16 10.97 -5.12
C VAL A 8 -4.96 9.49 -4.77
N VAL A 9 -6.03 8.72 -4.60
CA VAL A 9 -5.92 7.27 -4.35
C VAL A 9 -5.80 6.54 -5.68
N GLY A 10 -4.59 6.55 -6.25
CA GLY A 10 -4.22 5.77 -7.43
C GLY A 10 -3.42 6.51 -8.49
N GLY A 11 -3.44 7.86 -8.48
CA GLY A 11 -2.65 8.70 -9.39
C GLY A 11 -2.73 8.30 -10.86
N GLU A 12 -1.67 8.61 -11.61
CA GLU A 12 -1.49 8.31 -13.05
C GLU A 12 -1.35 6.81 -13.36
N GLN A 13 -1.26 5.96 -12.32
CA GLN A 13 -1.04 4.52 -12.42
C GLN A 13 -2.24 3.66 -12.03
N ALA A 14 -3.42 4.25 -11.84
CA ALA A 14 -4.66 3.51 -11.56
C ALA A 14 -5.01 2.45 -12.64
N GLU A 15 -4.52 2.65 -13.86
CA GLU A 15 -4.64 1.71 -14.98
C GLU A 15 -3.40 0.82 -15.21
N ASN A 16 -2.32 0.98 -14.44
CA ASN A 16 -1.12 0.17 -14.59
C ASN A 16 -1.42 -1.30 -14.27
N LYS A 17 -1.47 -2.11 -15.33
CA LYS A 17 -1.82 -3.54 -15.26
C LYS A 17 -0.83 -4.32 -14.39
N ASP A 18 0.44 -3.94 -14.40
CA ASP A 18 1.48 -4.64 -13.65
C ASP A 18 1.35 -4.41 -12.14
N LEU A 19 0.97 -3.21 -11.71
CA LEU A 19 0.69 -2.91 -10.30
C LEU A 19 -0.58 -3.61 -9.82
N LYS A 20 -1.63 -3.65 -10.65
CA LYS A 20 -2.84 -4.43 -10.38
C LYS A 20 -2.53 -5.92 -10.24
N GLU A 21 -1.68 -6.47 -11.11
CA GLU A 21 -1.30 -7.88 -11.07
C GLU A 21 -0.42 -8.20 -9.86
N LYS A 22 0.55 -7.33 -9.53
CA LYS A 22 1.39 -7.44 -8.33
C LYS A 22 0.53 -7.39 -7.05
N HIS A 23 -0.43 -6.48 -6.98
CA HIS A 23 -1.39 -6.40 -5.87
C HIS A 23 -2.29 -7.64 -5.80
N GLN A 24 -2.79 -8.15 -6.94
CA GLN A 24 -3.57 -9.39 -6.98
C GLN A 24 -2.76 -10.64 -6.61
N ARG A 25 -1.45 -10.67 -6.90
CA ARG A 25 -0.53 -11.73 -6.45
C ARG A 25 -0.33 -11.67 -4.94
N ARG A 26 -0.07 -10.49 -4.37
CA ARG A 26 -0.01 -10.28 -2.90
C ARG A 26 -1.31 -10.71 -2.21
N LYS A 27 -2.47 -10.33 -2.77
CA LYS A 27 -3.81 -10.71 -2.27
C LYS A 27 -4.16 -12.19 -2.45
N ARG A 28 -3.52 -12.91 -3.40
CA ARG A 28 -3.65 -14.36 -3.51
C ARG A 28 -2.80 -15.07 -2.46
N VAL A 29 -1.55 -14.64 -2.30
CA VAL A 29 -0.65 -15.19 -1.27
C VAL A 29 -1.21 -14.97 0.14
N GLY A 30 -1.88 -13.84 0.41
CA GLY A 30 -2.60 -13.63 1.67
C GLY A 30 -3.87 -14.48 1.83
N ARG A 31 -4.58 -14.79 0.72
CA ARG A 31 -5.77 -15.66 0.74
C ARG A 31 -5.45 -17.14 0.88
N ASP A 32 -4.25 -17.57 0.51
CA ASP A 32 -3.80 -18.94 0.76
C ASP A 32 -3.51 -19.19 2.26
N LEU A 33 -3.41 -18.11 3.06
CA LEU A 33 -3.36 -18.15 4.53
C LEU A 33 -4.74 -17.89 5.19
N GLU A 34 -5.68 -17.24 4.49
CA GLU A 34 -7.04 -16.92 5.00
C GLU A 34 -8.17 -17.69 4.27
N GLY A 35 -7.84 -18.79 3.61
CA GLY A 35 -8.75 -19.61 2.81
C GLY A 35 -9.71 -20.46 3.63
N SER A 36 -10.45 -19.87 4.57
CA SER A 36 -11.61 -20.51 5.22
C SER A 36 -12.65 -19.53 5.78
N SER A 37 -12.84 -18.34 5.20
CA SER A 37 -13.82 -17.38 5.76
C SER A 37 -14.61 -16.63 4.67
N SER A 38 -15.60 -17.32 4.11
CA SER A 38 -16.70 -16.68 3.37
C SER A 38 -17.74 -16.19 4.39
N PRO A 39 -18.35 -14.98 4.28
CA PRO A 39 -19.38 -14.52 5.21
C PRO A 39 -20.69 -15.25 4.91
N THR A 40 -20.82 -16.44 5.48
CA THR A 40 -22.05 -17.22 5.50
C THR A 40 -22.73 -16.91 6.84
N PRO A 41 -23.98 -16.42 6.89
CA PRO A 41 -24.68 -16.22 8.15
C PRO A 41 -25.17 -17.59 8.67
N LEU A 42 -24.30 -18.34 9.35
CA LEU A 42 -24.56 -19.63 10.01
C LEU A 42 -23.47 -19.78 11.10
N PRO A 43 -23.59 -20.59 12.16
CA PRO A 43 -24.67 -21.01 13.06
C PRO A 43 -24.49 -20.40 14.48
N GLU A 44 -23.57 -19.44 14.60
CA GLU A 44 -23.02 -18.94 15.87
C GLU A 44 -24.09 -18.26 16.73
N LYS A 45 -24.95 -17.43 16.14
CA LYS A 45 -26.06 -16.79 16.85
C LYS A 45 -27.06 -17.79 17.46
N TYR A 46 -27.33 -18.88 16.75
CA TYR A 46 -28.23 -19.92 17.25
C TYR A 46 -27.56 -20.77 18.32
N ALA A 47 -26.27 -21.04 18.16
CA ALA A 47 -25.46 -21.69 19.18
C ALA A 47 -25.37 -20.82 20.46
N ASP A 48 -25.21 -19.51 20.32
CA ASP A 48 -25.15 -18.55 21.43
C ASP A 48 -26.49 -18.43 22.15
N GLU A 49 -27.61 -18.39 21.42
CA GLU A 49 -28.95 -18.40 22.03
C GLU A 49 -29.21 -19.69 22.82
N GLN A 50 -28.84 -20.85 22.28
CA GLN A 50 -28.97 -22.12 22.98
C GLN A 50 -28.03 -22.20 24.20
N ARG A 51 -26.80 -21.73 24.08
CA ARG A 51 -25.83 -21.64 25.18
C ARG A 51 -26.35 -20.74 26.29
N LEU A 52 -26.87 -19.55 25.96
CA LEU A 52 -27.41 -18.61 26.93
C LEU A 52 -28.60 -19.20 27.70
N GLN A 53 -29.48 -19.94 27.02
CA GLN A 53 -30.58 -20.65 27.65
C GLN A 53 -30.09 -21.76 28.61
N LEU A 54 -29.08 -22.53 28.21
CA LEU A 54 -28.44 -23.55 29.05
C LEU A 54 -27.76 -22.94 30.28
N VAL A 55 -27.00 -21.86 30.10
CA VAL A 55 -26.33 -21.11 31.18
C VAL A 55 -27.35 -20.57 32.18
N THR A 56 -28.45 -20.01 31.68
CA THR A 56 -29.54 -19.49 32.53
C THR A 56 -30.22 -20.61 33.32
N ALA A 57 -30.43 -21.78 32.71
CA ALA A 57 -31.00 -22.95 33.39
C ALA A 57 -30.03 -23.51 34.46
N LEU A 58 -28.73 -23.55 34.18
CA LEU A 58 -27.70 -24.00 35.13
C LEU A 58 -27.53 -23.04 36.32
N GLN A 59 -27.60 -21.71 36.09
CA GLN A 59 -27.57 -20.69 37.15
C GLN A 59 -28.73 -20.82 38.15
N GLN A 60 -29.90 -21.29 37.69
CA GLN A 60 -31.06 -21.51 38.56
C GLN A 60 -30.90 -22.75 39.45
N VAL A 61 -30.04 -23.71 39.07
CA VAL A 61 -29.93 -25.01 39.71
C VAL A 61 -28.79 -25.08 40.72
N ASN A 62 -27.69 -24.33 40.55
CA ASN A 62 -26.60 -24.36 41.53
C ASN A 62 -25.67 -23.13 41.47
N ARG A 63 -25.89 -22.13 42.33
CA ARG A 63 -25.03 -20.92 42.40
C ARG A 63 -23.68 -21.13 43.08
N ASP A 64 -23.51 -22.20 43.86
CA ASP A 64 -22.30 -22.48 44.64
C ASP A 64 -21.49 -23.68 44.10
N SER A 65 -21.79 -24.14 42.87
CA SER A 65 -21.14 -25.31 42.26
C SER A 65 -19.81 -24.97 41.60
N SER A 66 -18.86 -25.88 41.73
CA SER A 66 -17.62 -25.96 40.94
C SER A 66 -17.82 -25.80 39.43
N ASP A 67 -19.01 -26.14 38.92
CA ASP A 67 -19.36 -26.03 37.50
C ASP A 67 -19.48 -24.57 37.01
N TRP A 68 -19.92 -23.65 37.88
CA TRP A 68 -19.99 -22.23 37.54
C TRP A 68 -18.59 -21.62 37.40
N VAL A 69 -17.67 -22.04 38.28
CA VAL A 69 -16.26 -21.64 38.21
C VAL A 69 -15.60 -22.18 36.93
N LEU A 70 -15.88 -23.43 36.56
CA LEU A 70 -15.34 -24.04 35.34
C LEU A 70 -15.81 -23.35 34.06
N LEU A 71 -17.09 -22.95 33.99
CA LEU A 71 -17.62 -22.21 32.84
C LEU A 71 -16.95 -20.85 32.67
N ASN A 72 -16.81 -20.08 33.76
CA ASN A 72 -16.13 -18.78 33.72
C ASN A 72 -14.64 -18.91 33.34
N VAL A 73 -13.97 -19.97 33.81
CA VAL A 73 -12.57 -20.25 33.42
C VAL A 73 -12.49 -20.58 31.93
N TYR A 74 -13.42 -21.40 31.40
CA TYR A 74 -13.48 -21.71 29.97
C TYR A 74 -13.70 -20.45 29.12
N ASP A 75 -14.66 -19.61 29.51
CA ASP A 75 -14.94 -18.35 28.81
C ASP A 75 -13.71 -17.42 28.86
N SER A 76 -13.02 -17.30 30.01
CA SER A 76 -11.80 -16.49 30.12
C SER A 76 -10.65 -17.00 29.23
N ILE A 77 -10.46 -18.32 29.13
CA ILE A 77 -9.41 -18.91 28.27
C ILE A 77 -9.75 -18.68 26.79
N GLN A 78 -11.03 -18.82 26.43
CA GLN A 78 -11.49 -18.60 25.06
C GLN A 78 -11.35 -17.13 24.63
N GLU A 79 -11.65 -16.19 25.52
CA GLU A 79 -11.45 -14.76 25.27
C GLU A 79 -9.97 -14.39 25.14
N GLU A 80 -9.08 -14.98 25.95
CA GLU A 80 -7.64 -14.76 25.86
C GLU A 80 -7.06 -15.25 24.52
N ASP A 81 -7.49 -16.42 24.04
CA ASP A 81 -7.07 -16.97 22.74
C ASP A 81 -7.53 -16.08 21.57
N LEU A 82 -8.79 -15.62 21.62
CA LEU A 82 -9.36 -14.71 20.60
C LEU A 82 -8.65 -13.35 20.61
N PHE A 83 -8.36 -12.82 21.80
CA PHE A 83 -7.60 -11.58 21.95
C PHE A 83 -6.17 -11.72 21.41
N GLY A 84 -5.50 -12.85 21.67
CA GLY A 84 -4.20 -13.17 21.11
C GLY A 84 -4.20 -13.19 19.58
N LEU A 85 -5.20 -13.83 18.98
CA LEU A 85 -5.39 -13.84 17.52
C LEU A 85 -5.58 -12.41 16.99
N PHE A 86 -6.49 -11.63 17.59
CA PHE A 86 -6.76 -10.25 17.16
C PHE A 86 -5.53 -9.35 17.29
N MET A 87 -4.76 -9.48 18.37
CA MET A 87 -3.50 -8.75 18.57
C MET A 87 -2.44 -9.12 17.53
N SER A 88 -2.39 -10.39 17.11
CA SER A 88 -1.49 -10.83 16.05
C SER A 88 -1.88 -10.22 14.68
N GLN A 89 -3.17 -10.20 14.36
CA GLN A 89 -3.71 -9.58 13.15
C GLN A 89 -3.47 -8.07 13.15
N LEU A 90 -3.72 -7.40 14.28
CA LEU A 90 -3.47 -5.98 14.44
C LEU A 90 -1.99 -5.64 14.23
N ARG A 91 -1.09 -6.48 14.74
CA ARG A 91 0.35 -6.31 14.54
C ARG A 91 0.74 -6.51 13.08
N ALA A 92 0.23 -7.56 12.43
CA ALA A 92 0.49 -7.84 11.02
C ALA A 92 0.01 -6.67 10.14
N ALA A 93 -1.23 -6.23 10.32
CA ALA A 93 -1.79 -5.09 9.60
C ALA A 93 -1.01 -3.79 9.85
N LYS A 94 -0.58 -3.54 11.09
CA LYS A 94 0.24 -2.36 11.41
C LYS A 94 1.61 -2.40 10.72
N THR A 95 2.23 -3.57 10.61
CA THR A 95 3.48 -3.73 9.86
C THR A 95 3.24 -3.53 8.36
N GLU A 96 2.21 -4.14 7.80
CA GLU A 96 1.86 -3.98 6.38
C GLU A 96 1.60 -2.51 6.00
N ILE A 97 0.88 -1.76 6.85
CA ILE A 97 0.67 -0.32 6.64
C ILE A 97 2.00 0.43 6.57
N LYS A 98 2.93 0.15 7.49
CA LYS A 98 4.25 0.80 7.50
C LYS A 98 5.07 0.45 6.27
N ASP A 99 5.05 -0.82 5.87
CA ASP A 99 5.77 -1.29 4.70
C ASP A 99 5.23 -0.61 3.44
N LEU A 100 3.90 -0.55 3.26
CA LEU A 100 3.26 0.15 2.15
C LEU A 100 3.56 1.66 2.15
N GLN A 101 3.57 2.30 3.32
CA GLN A 101 3.96 3.72 3.42
C GLN A 101 5.39 3.94 2.96
N SER A 102 6.33 3.06 3.38
CA SER A 102 7.73 3.16 2.96
C SER A 102 7.92 2.88 1.46
N GLU A 103 7.20 1.91 0.88
CA GLU A 103 7.19 1.65 -0.57
C GLU A 103 6.72 2.90 -1.33
N PHE A 104 5.64 3.54 -0.86
CA PHE A 104 5.07 4.73 -1.50
C PHE A 104 6.02 5.94 -1.42
N GLU A 105 6.69 6.14 -0.29
CA GLU A 105 7.67 7.23 -0.13
C GLU A 105 8.87 7.07 -1.07
N LEU A 106 9.38 5.84 -1.21
CA LEU A 106 10.48 5.54 -2.14
C LEU A 106 10.04 5.78 -3.60
N GLU A 107 8.89 5.25 -3.98
CA GLU A 107 8.36 5.40 -5.33
C GLU A 107 8.08 6.88 -5.68
N LYS A 108 7.61 7.68 -4.71
CA LYS A 108 7.47 9.14 -4.87
C LYS A 108 8.80 9.81 -5.17
N ILE A 109 9.88 9.42 -4.50
CA ILE A 109 11.23 9.97 -4.76
C ILE A 109 11.65 9.65 -6.20
N ASP A 110 11.43 8.42 -6.65
CA ASP A 110 11.74 7.98 -8.01
C ASP A 110 10.91 8.70 -9.08
N TYR A 111 9.61 8.93 -8.83
CA TYR A 111 8.79 9.73 -9.75
C TYR A 111 9.25 11.17 -9.82
N LEU A 112 9.55 11.80 -8.68
CA LEU A 112 10.05 13.17 -8.66
C LEU A 112 11.40 13.30 -9.37
N SER A 113 12.29 12.31 -9.22
CA SER A 113 13.57 12.30 -9.94
C SER A 113 13.37 12.15 -11.45
N THR A 114 12.43 11.30 -11.86
CA THR A 114 12.07 11.10 -13.27
C THR A 114 11.48 12.37 -13.88
N ILE A 115 10.52 13.02 -13.22
CA ILE A 115 9.91 14.27 -13.70
C ILE A 115 10.98 15.34 -13.89
N ARG A 116 11.86 15.54 -12.90
CA ARG A 116 12.97 16.49 -13.01
C ARG A 116 13.93 16.15 -14.15
N CYS A 117 14.15 14.86 -14.44
CA CYS A 117 14.93 14.45 -15.60
C CYS A 117 14.24 14.84 -16.91
N LEU A 118 12.96 14.52 -17.04
CA LEU A 118 12.17 14.84 -18.23
C LEU A 118 12.04 16.35 -18.47
N GLU A 119 11.84 17.14 -17.41
CA GLU A 119 11.80 18.60 -17.49
C GLU A 119 13.13 19.17 -18.00
N ARG A 120 14.26 18.63 -17.52
CA ARG A 120 15.60 19.01 -18.00
C ARG A 120 15.80 18.63 -19.47
N ASP A 121 15.40 17.43 -19.87
CA ASP A 121 15.54 16.97 -21.26
C ASP A 121 14.69 17.79 -22.23
N LEU A 122 13.49 18.20 -21.80
CA LEU A 122 12.64 19.10 -22.57
C LEU A 122 13.30 20.49 -22.74
N MET A 123 13.97 21.00 -21.71
CA MET A 123 14.66 22.29 -21.79
C MET A 123 15.81 22.31 -22.80
N LEU A 124 16.43 21.16 -23.11
CA LEU A 124 17.47 21.04 -24.14
C LEU A 124 16.93 21.00 -25.59
N SER A 125 15.62 20.97 -25.81
CA SER A 125 15.03 20.78 -27.15
C SER A 125 15.00 22.04 -28.04
N CYS A 126 15.97 22.94 -27.89
CA CYS A 126 16.02 24.23 -28.61
C CYS A 126 16.61 24.09 -30.03
N ASN A 127 16.27 25.05 -30.90
CA ASN A 127 16.48 25.11 -32.36
C ASN A 127 17.94 25.05 -32.89
N TYR A 128 18.71 24.02 -32.52
CA TYR A 128 20.04 23.80 -33.05
C TYR A 128 20.00 22.83 -34.22
N SER A 129 20.66 23.22 -35.32
CA SER A 129 20.85 22.39 -36.52
C SER A 129 21.58 21.07 -36.23
N ASN A 130 22.25 20.96 -35.08
CA ASN A 130 22.95 19.78 -34.61
C ASN A 130 22.59 19.42 -33.16
N LEU A 131 21.28 19.33 -32.90
CA LEU A 131 20.71 19.02 -31.58
C LEU A 131 21.32 17.76 -30.95
N GLU A 132 21.54 16.71 -31.74
CA GLU A 132 22.10 15.44 -31.27
C GLU A 132 23.54 15.56 -30.77
N LYS A 133 24.36 16.41 -31.42
CA LYS A 133 25.72 16.67 -30.93
C LYS A 133 25.68 17.46 -29.62
N ILE A 134 24.86 18.50 -29.55
CA ILE A 134 24.75 19.35 -28.36
C ILE A 134 24.22 18.55 -27.17
N LYS A 135 23.19 17.71 -27.35
CA LYS A 135 22.67 16.83 -26.28
C LYS A 135 23.72 15.87 -25.73
N ARG A 136 24.58 15.30 -26.59
CA ARG A 136 25.65 14.38 -26.16
C ARG A 136 26.78 15.09 -25.41
N GLU A 137 27.03 16.35 -25.72
CA GLU A 137 28.13 17.13 -25.16
C GLU A 137 27.68 18.02 -23.98
N SER A 138 26.37 18.22 -23.81
CA SER A 138 25.80 19.01 -22.71
C SER A 138 25.69 18.20 -21.43
N ILE A 139 26.12 18.79 -20.32
CA ILE A 139 26.05 18.19 -18.98
C ILE A 139 25.18 19.09 -18.10
N TRP A 140 24.23 18.49 -17.38
CA TRP A 140 23.44 19.22 -16.40
C TRP A 140 24.29 19.52 -15.17
N ASP A 141 24.33 20.78 -14.76
CA ASP A 141 24.98 21.19 -13.53
C ASP A 141 23.94 21.30 -12.41
N GLU A 142 24.03 20.43 -11.40
CA GLU A 142 23.11 20.43 -10.26
C GLU A 142 23.30 21.64 -9.33
N GLU A 143 24.49 22.24 -9.28
CA GLU A 143 24.78 23.37 -8.39
C GLU A 143 24.15 24.68 -8.90
N THR A 144 24.22 24.88 -10.21
CA THR A 144 23.71 26.09 -10.88
C THR A 144 22.31 25.92 -11.45
N GLY A 145 21.80 24.68 -11.53
CA GLY A 145 20.48 24.37 -12.05
C GLY A 145 20.32 24.69 -13.55
N CYS A 146 21.39 24.56 -14.32
CA CYS A 146 21.39 24.86 -15.75
C CYS A 146 22.23 23.87 -16.58
N TRP A 147 21.93 23.80 -17.88
CA TRP A 147 22.71 23.00 -18.83
C TRP A 147 24.01 23.72 -19.18
N LYS A 148 25.15 23.03 -19.03
CA LYS A 148 26.43 23.47 -19.60
C LYS A 148 26.47 23.10 -21.07
N ILE A 149 26.19 24.08 -21.93
CA ILE A 149 26.13 23.90 -23.39
C ILE A 149 27.52 24.20 -23.99
N PRO A 150 28.01 23.40 -24.96
CA PRO A 150 29.26 23.68 -25.68
C PRO A 150 29.22 25.01 -26.44
N GLU A 151 30.37 25.68 -26.57
CA GLU A 151 30.46 26.94 -27.32
C GLU A 151 30.04 26.74 -28.79
N PRO A 152 29.15 27.59 -29.34
CA PRO A 152 28.71 27.48 -30.71
C PRO A 152 29.83 27.88 -31.67
N VAL A 153 30.26 26.94 -32.52
CA VAL A 153 31.18 27.23 -33.62
C VAL A 153 30.40 27.86 -34.77
N ILE A 154 30.56 29.17 -34.97
CA ILE A 154 29.91 29.89 -36.07
C ILE A 154 30.80 29.79 -37.31
N GLU A 155 30.49 28.85 -38.20
CA GLU A 155 31.12 28.79 -39.52
C GLU A 155 30.39 29.73 -40.48
N LYS A 156 31.09 30.76 -40.98
CA LYS A 156 30.56 31.66 -42.01
C LYS A 156 30.57 30.95 -43.35
N THR A 157 29.43 30.42 -43.76
CA THR A 157 29.26 29.90 -45.12
C THR A 157 29.06 31.05 -46.09
N HIS A 158 29.96 31.19 -47.06
CA HIS A 158 29.74 32.06 -48.22
C HIS A 158 28.86 31.32 -49.24
N LEU A 159 27.79 31.98 -49.70
CA LEU A 159 26.95 31.46 -50.77
C LEU A 159 27.71 31.57 -52.12
N PRO A 160 27.52 30.59 -53.03
CA PRO A 160 28.14 30.59 -54.36
C PRO A 160 27.60 31.68 -55.29
#